data_AF-A0A1Y4IUB7-F1
#
_entry.id   AF-A0A1Y4IUB7-F1
#
_cell.length_a   1.000
_cell.length_b   1.000
_cell.length_c   1.000
_cell.angle_alpha   90.00
_cell.angle_beta   90.00
_cell.angle_gamma   90.00
#
_symmetry.space_group_name_H-M   'P 1'
#
loop_
_entity.id
_entity.type
_entity.pdbx_description
1 polymer ?
#
loop_
_entity_poly.entity_id
_entity_poly.type
_entity_poly.pdbx_seq_one_letter_code
_entity_poly.pdbx_strand_id
1 'polypeptide(L)'
;MKHTRSKVMIAILVVVLLAVAVFVIMKKQESSAGESFPVPGMETCELGENYYYLAEDYVLDGKVIYKAGYYEAILITEDSDYKIFIPVDPDTLERLPSDNFSDGTTLELPDGKVYELHITDGNYRAELKEGT
;
A
#
# COMPACT_ATOMS: atom_id res chain seq x y z
N MET A 1 -10.51 35.81 -46.13
CA MET A 1 -9.37 35.00 -45.62
C MET A 1 -9.15 35.04 -44.10
N LYS A 2 -9.69 36.01 -43.32
CA LYS A 2 -9.53 36.03 -41.84
C LYS A 2 -10.31 34.92 -41.10
N HIS A 3 -11.54 34.64 -41.53
CA HIS A 3 -12.38 33.59 -40.90
C HIS A 3 -11.80 32.17 -41.02
N THR A 4 -11.14 31.86 -42.13
CA THR A 4 -10.52 30.54 -42.34
C THR A 4 -9.34 30.31 -41.40
N ARG A 5 -8.52 31.35 -41.15
CA ARG A 5 -7.37 31.28 -40.25
C ARG A 5 -7.76 31.15 -38.78
N SER A 6 -8.84 31.82 -38.34
CA SER A 6 -9.39 31.63 -36.99
C SER A 6 -9.94 30.23 -36.76
N LYS A 7 -10.64 29.65 -37.74
CA LYS A 7 -11.15 28.27 -37.61
C LYS A 7 -10.01 27.25 -37.51
N VAL A 8 -8.94 27.45 -38.27
CA VAL A 8 -7.74 26.60 -38.21
C VAL A 8 -7.02 26.76 -36.87
N MET A 9 -6.87 27.98 -36.35
CA MET A 9 -6.28 28.23 -35.03
C MET A 9 -7.07 27.60 -33.89
N ILE A 10 -8.41 27.68 -33.92
CA ILE A 10 -9.27 27.06 -32.91
C ILE A 10 -9.17 25.53 -33.00
N ALA A 11 -9.17 24.96 -34.21
CA ALA A 11 -9.02 23.51 -34.39
C ALA A 11 -7.68 23.00 -33.84
N ILE A 12 -6.58 23.73 -34.07
CA ILE A 12 -5.27 23.37 -33.51
C ILE A 12 -5.28 23.44 -31.98
N LEU A 13 -5.88 24.50 -31.41
CA LEU A 13 -5.97 24.66 -29.95
C LEU A 13 -6.73 23.50 -29.30
N VAL A 14 -7.84 23.06 -29.90
CA VAL A 14 -8.65 21.94 -29.40
C VAL A 14 -7.87 20.63 -29.46
N VAL A 15 -7.12 20.38 -30.54
CA VAL A 15 -6.29 19.17 -30.68
C VAL A 15 -5.16 19.16 -29.65
N VAL A 16 -4.52 20.31 -29.39
CA VAL A 16 -3.48 20.43 -28.37
C VAL A 16 -4.04 20.21 -26.97
N LEU A 17 -5.22 20.78 -26.66
CA LEU A 17 -5.89 20.55 -25.37
C LEU A 17 -6.30 19.08 -25.17
N LEU A 18 -6.76 18.40 -26.22
CA LEU A 18 -7.05 16.97 -26.19
C LEU A 18 -5.79 16.13 -25.96
N ALA A 19 -4.68 16.46 -26.62
CA ALA A 19 -3.41 15.77 -26.43
C ALA A 19 -2.86 15.95 -25.02
N VAL A 20 -2.98 17.17 -24.44
CA VAL A 20 -2.59 17.44 -23.04
C VAL A 20 -3.49 16.69 -22.06
N ALA A 21 -4.81 16.65 -22.30
CA ALA A 21 -5.72 15.89 -21.44
C ALA A 21 -5.42 14.38 -21.46
N VAL A 22 -5.16 13.81 -22.64
CA VAL A 22 -4.73 12.41 -22.77
C VAL A 22 -3.37 12.18 -22.10
N PHE A 23 -2.40 13.08 -22.25
CA PHE A 23 -1.10 12.97 -21.59
C PHE A 23 -1.19 13.06 -20.06
N VAL A 24 -2.08 13.92 -19.52
CA VAL A 24 -2.35 14.00 -18.08
C VAL A 24 -3.07 12.75 -17.57
N ILE A 25 -4.02 12.19 -18.34
CA ILE A 25 -4.68 10.93 -17.99
C ILE A 25 -3.69 9.77 -18.06
N MET A 26 -2.81 9.71 -19.07
CA MET A 26 -1.77 8.68 -19.18
C MET A 26 -0.69 8.83 -18.09
N LYS A 27 -0.29 10.05 -17.70
CA LYS A 27 0.57 10.28 -16.52
C LYS A 27 -0.13 9.95 -15.21
N LYS A 28 -1.46 10.09 -15.14
CA LYS A 28 -2.26 9.65 -13.98
C LYS A 28 -2.46 8.12 -13.98
N GLN A 29 -2.15 7.45 -15.08
CA GLN A 29 -2.21 5.99 -15.25
C GLN A 29 -0.82 5.32 -15.26
N GLU A 30 0.20 6.03 -14.76
CA GLU A 30 1.32 5.45 -14.02
C GLU A 30 1.07 5.58 -12.51
N SER A 31 -0.18 5.41 -12.09
CA SER A 31 -0.39 4.70 -10.83
C SER A 31 -0.11 3.24 -11.16
N SER A 32 1.19 2.88 -11.18
CA SER A 32 1.53 1.55 -10.71
C SER A 32 0.83 1.45 -9.36
N ALA A 33 -0.24 0.68 -9.31
CA ALA A 33 -0.66 0.06 -8.08
C ALA A 33 0.52 -0.84 -7.67
N GLY A 34 1.59 -0.22 -7.17
CA GLY A 34 2.43 -0.85 -6.19
C GLY A 34 1.47 -1.05 -5.05
N GLU A 35 0.98 -2.29 -4.97
CA GLU A 35 0.15 -2.74 -3.88
C GLU A 35 0.81 -2.21 -2.63
N SER A 36 0.11 -1.29 -1.95
CA SER A 36 0.28 -1.20 -0.51
C SER A 36 0.13 -2.64 0.03
N PHE A 37 0.52 -2.93 1.26
CA PHE A 37 0.04 -4.17 1.87
C PHE A 37 -1.34 -3.92 2.54
N PRO A 38 -2.44 -3.41 1.93
CA PRO A 38 -3.75 -3.69 2.47
C PRO A 38 -4.08 -5.10 2.00
N VAL A 39 -4.08 -6.06 2.92
CA VAL A 39 -4.59 -7.39 2.58
C VAL A 39 -6.04 -7.20 2.10
N PRO A 40 -6.34 -7.43 0.80
CA PRO A 40 -7.67 -7.21 0.28
C PRO A 40 -8.65 -8.12 1.04
N GLY A 41 -9.76 -7.56 1.50
CA GLY A 41 -10.78 -8.33 2.23
C GLY A 41 -10.54 -8.45 3.74
N MET A 42 -9.62 -7.68 4.31
CA MET A 42 -9.59 -7.50 5.76
C MET A 42 -10.71 -6.57 6.24
N GLU A 43 -11.46 -7.04 7.23
CA GLU A 43 -12.55 -6.29 7.87
C GLU A 43 -12.16 -5.92 9.32
N THR A 44 -12.53 -4.73 9.77
CA THR A 44 -12.35 -4.32 11.17
C THR A 44 -13.19 -5.21 12.08
N CYS A 45 -12.67 -5.60 13.24
CA CYS A 45 -13.43 -6.35 14.23
C CYS A 45 -13.64 -5.54 15.53
N GLU A 46 -14.52 -6.02 16.41
CA GLU A 46 -14.91 -5.33 17.65
C GLU A 46 -13.81 -5.32 18.73
N LEU A 47 -12.66 -5.96 18.47
CA LEU A 47 -11.54 -6.05 19.41
C LEU A 47 -10.77 -4.73 19.57
N GLY A 48 -10.90 -3.78 18.63
CA GLY A 48 -10.32 -2.44 18.70
C GLY A 48 -9.96 -1.86 17.33
N GLU A 49 -9.56 -0.59 17.31
CA GLU A 49 -9.33 0.18 16.07
C GLU A 49 -8.20 -0.36 15.17
N ASN A 50 -7.31 -1.20 15.71
CA ASN A 50 -6.19 -1.79 14.99
C ASN A 50 -6.33 -3.30 14.74
N TYR A 51 -7.47 -3.91 15.10
CA TYR A 51 -7.69 -5.34 14.89
C TYR A 51 -8.57 -5.60 13.67
N TYR A 52 -8.14 -6.57 12.88
CA TYR A 52 -8.75 -6.95 11.61
C TYR A 52 -8.93 -8.46 11.54
N TYR A 53 -9.92 -8.90 10.78
CA TYR A 53 -10.18 -10.28 10.46
C TYR A 53 -10.11 -10.50 8.95
N LEU A 54 -9.46 -11.58 8.55
CA LEU A 54 -9.38 -12.05 7.17
C LEU A 54 -10.16 -13.37 7.05
N ALA A 55 -11.20 -13.39 6.23
CA ALA A 55 -12.12 -14.52 6.13
C ALA A 55 -11.56 -15.72 5.34
N GLU A 56 -10.61 -15.48 4.45
CA GLU A 56 -10.07 -16.48 3.53
C GLU A 56 -8.58 -16.23 3.27
N ASP A 57 -7.82 -17.28 2.97
CA ASP A 57 -6.38 -17.17 2.71
C ASP A 57 -6.13 -16.23 1.53
N TYR A 58 -5.22 -15.27 1.71
CA TYR A 58 -4.79 -14.38 0.65
C TYR A 58 -3.58 -14.97 -0.08
N VAL A 59 -3.77 -15.24 -1.37
CA VAL A 59 -2.78 -15.90 -2.24
C VAL A 59 -2.40 -14.97 -3.38
N LEU A 60 -1.10 -14.69 -3.50
CA LEU A 60 -0.53 -13.91 -4.60
C LEU A 60 0.46 -14.80 -5.36
N ASP A 61 0.32 -14.89 -6.69
CA ASP A 61 1.16 -15.73 -7.56
C ASP A 61 1.31 -17.19 -7.10
N GLY A 62 0.23 -17.76 -6.56
CA GLY A 62 0.21 -19.14 -6.05
C GLY A 62 0.92 -19.34 -4.71
N LYS A 63 1.39 -18.27 -4.07
CA LYS A 63 1.97 -18.28 -2.72
C LYS A 63 0.97 -17.67 -1.73
N VAL A 64 0.71 -18.40 -0.64
CA VAL A 64 -0.06 -17.86 0.49
C VAL A 64 0.76 -16.75 1.14
N ILE A 65 0.24 -15.53 1.13
CA ILE A 65 0.86 -14.36 1.77
C ILE A 65 0.28 -14.16 3.18
N TYR A 66 -1.04 -14.35 3.33
CA TYR A 66 -1.75 -14.33 4.62
C TYR A 66 -2.72 -15.50 4.72
N LYS A 67 -2.85 -16.07 5.91
CA LYS A 67 -3.86 -17.11 6.19
C LYS A 67 -5.13 -16.48 6.75
N ALA A 68 -6.30 -17.07 6.54
CA ALA A 68 -7.52 -16.64 7.20
C ALA A 68 -7.33 -16.61 8.72
N GLY A 69 -7.81 -15.55 9.39
CA GLY A 69 -7.61 -15.36 10.82
C GLY A 69 -7.62 -13.91 11.27
N TYR A 70 -7.18 -13.68 12.50
CA TYR A 70 -7.15 -12.36 13.14
C TYR A 70 -5.76 -11.75 13.07
N TYR A 71 -5.74 -10.44 12.89
CA TYR A 71 -4.53 -9.66 12.68
C TYR A 71 -4.58 -8.35 13.46
N GLU A 72 -3.44 -7.95 13.98
CA GLU A 72 -3.20 -6.59 14.45
C GLU A 72 -2.45 -5.82 13.37
N ALA A 73 -2.91 -4.61 13.05
CA ALA A 73 -2.29 -3.74 12.07
C ALA A 73 -1.42 -2.67 12.76
N ILE A 74 -0.11 -2.74 12.55
CA ILE A 74 0.86 -1.83 13.16
C ILE A 74 1.33 -0.83 12.12
N LEU A 75 1.17 0.46 12.40
CA LEU A 75 1.64 1.53 11.53
C LEU A 75 3.17 1.47 11.38
N ILE A 76 3.64 1.59 10.14
CA ILE A 76 5.07 1.70 9.86
C ILE A 76 5.55 3.12 10.16
N THR A 77 4.76 4.13 9.77
CA THR A 77 4.96 5.54 10.14
C THR A 77 3.64 6.23 10.41
N GLU A 78 3.62 7.27 11.24
CA GLU A 78 2.41 8.04 11.57
C GLU A 78 1.82 8.75 10.34
N ASP A 79 2.67 9.09 9.36
CA ASP A 79 2.29 9.80 8.14
C ASP A 79 1.99 8.86 6.95
N SER A 80 1.93 7.54 7.16
CA SER A 80 1.67 6.59 6.08
C SER A 80 0.51 5.64 6.35
N ASP A 81 -0.24 5.34 5.30
CA ASP A 81 -1.27 4.29 5.30
C ASP A 81 -0.67 2.87 5.34
N TYR A 82 0.66 2.72 5.33
CA TYR A 82 1.31 1.41 5.36
C TYR A 82 1.28 0.82 6.76
N LYS A 83 0.69 -0.38 6.85
CA LYS A 83 0.61 -1.17 8.07
C LYS A 83 1.26 -2.53 7.85
N ILE A 84 1.83 -3.07 8.93
CA ILE A 84 2.23 -4.46 9.02
C ILE A 84 1.10 -5.21 9.72
N PHE A 85 0.61 -6.27 9.09
CA PHE A 85 -0.42 -7.14 9.66
C PHE A 85 0.22 -8.34 10.32
N ILE A 86 0.02 -8.46 11.64
CA ILE A 86 0.62 -9.50 12.48
C ILE A 86 -0.48 -10.44 12.94
N PRO A 87 -0.38 -11.76 12.65
CA PRO A 87 -1.39 -12.69 13.13
C PRO A 87 -1.45 -12.67 14.66
N VAL A 88 -2.65 -12.77 15.21
CA VAL A 88 -2.89 -12.85 16.66
C VAL A 88 -3.75 -14.05 17.00
N ASP A 89 -3.59 -14.56 18.21
CA ASP A 89 -4.49 -15.54 18.78
C ASP A 89 -5.83 -14.87 19.09
N PRO A 90 -6.97 -15.40 18.59
CA PRO A 90 -8.27 -14.76 18.81
C PRO A 90 -8.76 -14.81 20.25
N ASP A 91 -8.31 -15.79 21.04
CA ASP A 91 -8.75 -16.00 22.41
C ASP A 91 -7.90 -15.21 23.40
N THR A 92 -6.58 -15.13 23.17
CA THR A 92 -5.64 -14.45 24.08
C THR A 92 -5.24 -13.05 23.61
N LEU A 93 -5.47 -12.72 22.33
CA LEU A 93 -4.98 -11.52 21.66
C LEU A 93 -3.46 -11.39 21.63
N GLU A 94 -2.74 -12.48 21.90
CA GLU A 94 -1.28 -12.49 21.83
C GLU A 94 -0.82 -12.59 20.36
N ARG A 95 0.23 -11.84 20.01
CA ARG A 95 0.84 -11.88 18.68
C ARG A 95 1.44 -13.26 18.43
N LEU A 96 1.01 -13.90 17.36
CA LEU A 96 1.57 -15.16 16.90
C LEU A 96 2.87 -14.93 16.12
N PRO A 97 3.79 -15.91 16.10
CA PRO A 97 4.95 -15.85 15.22
C PRO A 97 4.51 -15.66 13.77
N SER A 98 5.08 -14.65 13.11
CA SER A 98 4.89 -14.45 11.68
C SER A 98 6.08 -15.08 10.95
N ASP A 99 5.82 -16.07 10.11
CA ASP A 99 6.85 -16.65 9.22
C ASP A 99 7.36 -15.62 8.19
N ASN A 100 6.66 -14.50 8.03
CA ASN A 100 6.95 -13.49 7.03
C ASN A 100 7.96 -12.43 7.51
N PHE A 101 8.14 -12.25 8.83
CA PHE A 101 8.93 -11.14 9.37
C PHE A 101 9.79 -11.57 10.56
N SER A 102 11.08 -11.28 10.50
CA SER A 102 12.03 -11.44 11.60
C SER A 102 12.61 -10.08 12.01
N ASP A 103 13.24 -10.02 13.18
CA ASP A 103 13.99 -8.82 13.57
C ASP A 103 15.08 -8.53 12.51
N GLY A 104 15.22 -7.25 12.13
CA GLY A 104 16.12 -6.81 11.07
C GLY A 104 15.60 -7.00 9.64
N THR A 105 14.36 -7.47 9.44
CA THR A 105 13.76 -7.53 8.10
C THR A 105 13.64 -6.11 7.53
N THR A 106 14.20 -5.89 6.34
CA THR A 106 14.08 -4.61 5.63
C THR A 106 12.85 -4.60 4.71
N LEU A 107 12.06 -3.53 4.80
CA LEU A 107 10.87 -3.27 4.02
C LEU A 107 11.11 -2.01 3.17
N GLU A 108 11.15 -2.16 1.85
CA GLU A 108 11.15 -1.00 0.95
C GLU A 108 9.70 -0.58 0.70
N LEU A 109 9.36 0.64 1.12
CA LEU A 109 8.05 1.21 0.87
C LEU A 109 7.99 1.83 -0.53
N PRO A 110 6.79 1.98 -1.13
CA PRO A 110 6.62 2.59 -2.46
C PRO A 110 7.12 4.03 -2.59
N ASP A 111 7.38 4.74 -1.49
CA ASP A 111 8.04 6.05 -1.51
C ASP A 111 9.57 5.96 -1.72
N GLY A 112 10.09 4.74 -1.92
CA GLY A 112 11.50 4.42 -2.12
C GLY A 112 12.32 4.42 -0.83
N LYS A 113 11.68 4.61 0.32
CA LYS A 113 12.37 4.55 1.61
C LYS A 113 12.42 3.11 2.11
N VAL A 114 13.58 2.74 2.62
CA VAL A 114 13.80 1.43 3.23
C VAL A 114 13.65 1.58 4.73
N TYR A 115 12.80 0.76 5.33
CA TYR A 115 12.63 0.69 6.77
C TYR A 115 13.17 -0.65 7.27
N GLU A 116 13.83 -0.65 8.43
CA GLU A 116 14.22 -1.85 9.13
C GLU A 116 13.19 -2.13 10.24
N LEU A 117 12.61 -3.33 10.20
CA LEU A 117 11.69 -3.80 11.22
C LEU A 117 12.49 -4.29 12.43
N HIS A 118 12.21 -3.71 13.59
CA HIS A 118 12.73 -4.16 14.86
C HIS A 118 11.63 -4.84 15.68
N ILE A 119 11.92 -6.07 16.11
CA ILE A 119 11.00 -6.91 16.89
C ILE A 119 11.64 -7.18 18.25
N THR A 120 11.06 -6.64 19.32
CA THR A 120 11.59 -6.80 20.69
C THR A 120 10.45 -7.12 21.66
N ASP A 121 10.49 -8.30 22.28
CA ASP A 121 9.48 -8.75 23.26
C ASP A 121 8.05 -8.57 22.78
N GLY A 122 7.81 -8.98 21.53
CA GLY A 122 6.51 -8.85 20.89
C GLY A 122 6.17 -7.44 20.41
N ASN A 123 6.99 -6.41 20.66
CA ASN A 123 6.81 -5.06 20.09
C ASN A 123 7.45 -4.95 18.71
N TYR A 124 6.73 -4.34 17.78
CA TYR A 124 7.18 -4.11 16.41
C TYR A 124 7.31 -2.61 16.19
N ARG A 125 8.47 -2.18 15.71
CA ARG A 125 8.70 -0.81 15.26
C ARG A 125 9.47 -0.84 13.96
N ALA A 126 9.22 0.12 13.09
CA ALA A 126 9.97 0.28 11.86
C ALA A 126 10.82 1.56 11.95
N GLU A 127 12.12 1.46 11.67
CA GLU A 127 13.02 2.60 11.67
C GLU A 127 13.48 2.88 10.23
N LEU A 128 13.48 4.15 9.82
CA LEU A 128 13.97 4.55 8.51
C LEU A 128 15.47 4.24 8.43
N LYS A 129 15.84 3.40 7.47
CA LYS A 129 17.23 3.10 7.18
C LYS A 129 17.80 4.22 6.33
N GLU A 130 18.55 5.12 6.93
CA GLU A 130 19.26 6.15 6.17
C GLU A 130 20.27 5.49 5.23
N GLY A 131 20.16 5.79 3.94
CA GLY A 131 21.05 5.26 2.91
C GLY A 131 22.50 5.63 3.21
N THR A 132 23.39 4.64 3.14
CA THR A 132 24.85 4.84 3.22
C THR A 132 25.40 5.36 1.90
#